data_AF-S4Y040-F1
#
_entry.id   AF-S4Y040-F1
#
_cell.length_a   1.000
_cell.length_b   1.000
_cell.length_c   1.000
_cell.angle_alpha   90.00
_cell.angle_beta   90.00
_cell.angle_gamma   90.00
#
_symmetry.space_group_name_H-M   'P 1'
#
loop_
_entity.id
_entity.type
_entity.pdbx_description
1 polymer ?
#
loop_
_entity_poly.entity_id
_entity_poly.type
_entity_poly.pdbx_seq_one_letter_code
_entity_poly.pdbx_strand_id
1 'polypeptide(L)'
;MAIQKKRKVLRTPFVVTVAAAASFAGAVALPGCDPTVQDGSCPVERPEEGSSCDADDVSCSYVDDCDNPIDYTCVDGAWQMGPEMSCNPPPPPECPEAFPETGSACWQIGASCAYGTPPDCPEPTIVTCGEDGTWSVTVAVSCNPPPPVCPEATPEDGAPCEGGIGTCGYTMPTGCGPMPIDAECVLEGDTWRWRVHEIFCNPPPPEHCITAATGEECAGLGPTCQWLVPGCADGDGAPALPAAGCFPSLPCETDDACPAGTLCQEVVVNPCGGASGDGATCAACGLTKNVCVPPSAATAVGK
;
A
#
# COMPACT_ATOMS: atom_id res chain seq x y z
N MET A 1 -17.18 -38.23 -3.53
CA MET A 1 -17.88 -38.05 -4.83
C MET A 1 -16.81 -37.98 -5.91
N ALA A 2 -16.83 -38.92 -6.87
CA ALA A 2 -15.79 -39.03 -7.90
C ALA A 2 -16.19 -38.24 -9.16
N ILE A 3 -15.34 -37.32 -9.60
CA ILE A 3 -15.59 -36.50 -10.80
C ILE A 3 -14.84 -37.13 -11.98
N GLN A 4 -15.59 -37.55 -12.99
CA GLN A 4 -15.07 -38.12 -14.23
C GLN A 4 -14.49 -37.03 -15.15
N LYS A 5 -13.28 -37.27 -15.67
CA LYS A 5 -12.63 -36.43 -16.70
C LYS A 5 -13.18 -36.76 -18.09
N LYS A 6 -13.79 -35.77 -18.76
CA LYS A 6 -14.16 -35.83 -20.19
C LYS A 6 -12.92 -35.67 -21.07
N ARG A 7 -12.65 -36.65 -21.94
CA ARG A 7 -11.67 -36.54 -23.03
C ARG A 7 -12.24 -35.71 -24.17
N LYS A 8 -11.49 -34.70 -24.64
CA LYS A 8 -11.79 -33.95 -25.88
C LYS A 8 -11.04 -34.57 -27.07
N VAL A 9 -11.73 -34.56 -28.20
CA VAL A 9 -11.39 -35.18 -29.49
C VAL A 9 -10.39 -34.29 -30.26
N LEU A 10 -9.29 -34.87 -30.74
CA LEU A 10 -8.37 -34.23 -31.69
C LEU A 10 -9.04 -34.11 -33.07
N ARG A 11 -9.06 -32.90 -33.65
CA ARG A 11 -9.38 -32.68 -35.06
C ARG A 11 -8.08 -32.57 -35.85
N THR A 12 -8.04 -33.26 -36.98
CA THR A 12 -6.95 -33.36 -37.96
C THR A 12 -6.69 -32.05 -38.71
N PRO A 13 -5.43 -31.77 -39.14
CA PRO A 13 -5.11 -30.59 -39.93
C PRO A 13 -5.52 -30.73 -41.40
N PHE A 14 -5.90 -29.60 -42.01
CA PHE A 14 -6.23 -29.45 -43.43
C PHE A 14 -4.94 -29.22 -44.25
N VAL A 15 -4.79 -29.97 -45.34
CA VAL A 15 -3.75 -29.75 -46.37
C VAL A 15 -4.32 -28.81 -47.42
N VAL A 16 -3.66 -27.67 -47.65
CA VAL A 16 -4.00 -26.73 -48.73
C VAL A 16 -2.95 -26.86 -49.82
N THR A 17 -3.36 -27.37 -50.97
CA THR A 17 -2.58 -27.44 -52.22
C THR A 17 -2.84 -26.16 -53.01
N VAL A 18 -1.80 -25.38 -53.32
CA VAL A 18 -1.91 -24.21 -54.22
C VAL A 18 -1.26 -24.58 -55.55
N ALA A 19 -2.06 -24.48 -56.61
CA ALA A 19 -1.65 -24.77 -57.98
C ALA A 19 -0.94 -23.55 -58.60
N ALA A 20 0.20 -23.80 -59.24
CA ALA A 20 0.92 -22.85 -60.06
C ALA A 20 0.16 -22.60 -61.38
N ALA A 21 -0.03 -21.32 -61.73
CA ALA A 21 -0.53 -20.90 -63.03
C ALA A 21 0.59 -20.13 -63.75
N ALA A 22 1.24 -20.81 -64.69
CA ALA A 22 2.13 -20.20 -65.67
C ALA A 22 1.31 -19.51 -66.76
N SER A 23 1.65 -18.27 -67.08
CA SER A 23 1.14 -17.56 -68.26
C SER A 23 2.33 -17.13 -69.13
N PHE A 24 2.50 -17.86 -70.22
CA PHE A 24 3.36 -17.52 -71.36
C PHE A 24 2.61 -16.58 -72.31
N ALA A 25 3.23 -15.44 -72.65
CA ALA A 25 3.08 -14.67 -73.89
C ALA A 25 4.12 -13.53 -73.80
N GLY A 26 5.09 -13.29 -74.69
CA GLY A 26 5.23 -13.61 -76.11
C GLY A 26 5.34 -12.30 -76.90
N ALA A 27 6.56 -11.81 -77.19
CA ALA A 27 6.88 -10.85 -78.27
C ALA A 27 8.41 -10.69 -78.43
N VAL A 28 9.04 -11.35 -79.41
CA VAL A 28 9.48 -10.82 -80.73
C VAL A 28 10.70 -9.87 -80.68
N ALA A 29 11.87 -10.50 -80.89
CA ALA A 29 13.06 -10.14 -81.67
C ALA A 29 13.40 -8.67 -82.02
N LEU A 30 14.63 -8.29 -81.63
CA LEU A 30 15.51 -7.41 -82.40
C LEU A 30 16.92 -8.06 -82.49
N PRO A 31 17.56 -8.12 -83.69
CA PRO A 31 18.95 -8.52 -83.81
C PRO A 31 19.83 -7.27 -83.61
N GLY A 32 20.45 -7.16 -82.44
CA GLY A 32 21.37 -6.08 -82.10
C GLY A 32 22.57 -6.66 -81.38
N CYS A 33 23.74 -6.49 -81.99
CA CYS A 33 25.03 -7.03 -81.61
C CYS A 33 25.42 -6.79 -80.13
N ASP A 34 25.70 -7.89 -79.41
CA ASP A 34 27.06 -8.26 -78.97
C ASP A 34 27.99 -7.09 -78.56
N PRO A 35 28.17 -6.82 -77.25
CA PRO A 35 29.49 -6.59 -76.71
C PRO A 35 30.08 -7.95 -76.32
N THR A 36 31.01 -8.44 -77.13
CA THR A 36 31.86 -9.57 -76.81
C THR A 36 32.51 -9.26 -75.47
N VAL A 37 32.02 -9.87 -74.38
CA VAL A 37 32.78 -10.02 -73.16
C VAL A 37 33.81 -11.10 -73.46
N GLN A 38 34.90 -10.65 -74.10
CA GLN A 38 36.14 -11.40 -74.10
C GLN A 38 36.58 -11.56 -72.64
N ASP A 39 37.00 -12.79 -72.33
CA ASP A 39 37.39 -13.32 -71.03
C ASP A 39 36.18 -13.72 -70.18
N GLY A 40 36.05 -15.02 -69.91
CA GLY A 40 35.02 -15.67 -69.08
C GLY A 40 34.92 -15.08 -67.67
N SER A 41 34.37 -13.87 -67.62
CA SER A 41 34.31 -12.98 -66.48
C SER A 41 32.84 -12.78 -66.14
N CYS A 42 32.58 -12.64 -64.85
CA CYS A 42 31.25 -12.34 -64.37
C CYS A 42 30.74 -11.02 -64.95
N PRO A 43 29.50 -10.98 -65.49
CA PRO A 43 28.91 -9.72 -65.91
C PRO A 43 28.84 -8.75 -64.72
N VAL A 44 28.98 -7.45 -64.99
CA VAL A 44 28.98 -6.41 -63.95
C VAL A 44 27.60 -6.31 -63.30
N GLU A 45 26.55 -6.51 -64.08
CA GLU A 45 25.16 -6.59 -63.60
C GLU A 45 24.74 -8.04 -63.44
N ARG A 46 23.81 -8.27 -62.51
CA ARG A 46 23.22 -9.59 -62.24
C ARG A 46 22.53 -10.11 -63.52
N PRO A 47 22.94 -11.28 -64.06
CA PRO A 47 22.30 -11.84 -65.23
C PRO A 47 20.87 -12.29 -64.91
N GLU A 48 19.99 -12.26 -65.90
CA GLU A 48 18.65 -12.83 -65.76
C GLU A 48 18.74 -14.37 -65.77
N GLU A 49 17.95 -15.03 -64.92
CA GLU A 49 17.89 -16.50 -64.90
C GLU A 49 17.51 -17.03 -66.30
N GLY A 50 18.31 -17.96 -66.83
CA GLY A 50 18.14 -18.53 -68.17
C GLY A 50 18.70 -17.68 -69.31
N SER A 51 19.33 -16.52 -69.04
CA SER A 51 20.02 -15.76 -70.09
C SER A 51 21.28 -16.50 -70.56
N SER A 52 21.67 -16.29 -71.82
CA SER A 52 22.82 -16.98 -72.41
C SER A 52 24.14 -16.58 -71.76
N CYS A 53 25.06 -17.53 -71.64
CA CYS A 53 26.44 -17.32 -71.21
C CYS A 53 27.41 -18.10 -72.11
N ASP A 54 28.59 -17.53 -72.34
CA ASP A 54 29.56 -18.05 -73.32
C ASP A 54 30.59 -19.03 -72.73
N ALA A 55 30.67 -19.12 -71.40
CA ALA A 55 31.67 -19.92 -70.70
C ALA A 55 31.02 -20.79 -69.63
N ASP A 56 31.01 -22.11 -69.90
CA ASP A 56 30.53 -23.12 -68.94
C ASP A 56 31.37 -23.11 -67.65
N ASP A 57 30.74 -23.45 -66.53
CA ASP A 57 31.33 -23.54 -65.18
C ASP A 57 31.83 -22.21 -64.57
N VAL A 58 31.48 -21.06 -65.17
CA VAL A 58 31.72 -19.75 -64.54
C VAL A 58 30.72 -19.52 -63.42
N SER A 59 31.22 -19.30 -62.19
CA SER A 59 30.43 -19.00 -61.00
C SER A 59 30.68 -17.58 -60.52
N CYS A 60 29.59 -16.82 -60.35
CA CYS A 60 29.60 -15.41 -60.02
C CYS A 60 28.73 -15.13 -58.81
N SER A 61 29.22 -14.33 -57.88
CA SER A 61 28.48 -14.00 -56.65
C SER A 61 28.04 -12.55 -56.74
N TYR A 62 26.72 -12.33 -56.69
CA TYR A 62 26.10 -11.02 -56.67
C TYR A 62 25.47 -10.77 -55.32
N VAL A 63 25.24 -9.50 -54.99
CA VAL A 63 24.57 -9.13 -53.74
C VAL A 63 23.11 -8.81 -54.08
N ASP A 64 22.18 -9.43 -53.36
CA ASP A 64 20.76 -9.12 -53.48
C ASP A 64 20.39 -7.79 -52.80
N ASP A 65 19.11 -7.42 -52.85
CA ASP A 65 18.61 -6.19 -52.20
C ASP A 65 18.73 -6.20 -50.66
N CYS A 66 19.22 -7.31 -50.08
CA CYS A 66 19.29 -7.58 -48.65
C CYS A 66 20.72 -7.90 -48.19
N ASP A 67 21.72 -7.55 -48.99
CA ASP A 67 23.13 -7.80 -48.75
C ASP A 67 23.55 -9.29 -48.66
N ASN A 68 22.71 -10.23 -49.14
CA ASN A 68 23.06 -11.64 -49.20
C ASN A 68 23.79 -11.98 -50.51
N PRO A 69 24.84 -12.81 -50.47
CA PRO A 69 25.45 -13.34 -51.67
C PRO A 69 24.50 -14.33 -52.35
N ILE A 70 24.20 -14.08 -53.63
CA ILE A 70 23.51 -15.00 -54.54
C ILE A 70 24.53 -15.45 -55.59
N ASP A 71 24.76 -16.75 -55.65
CA ASP A 71 25.62 -17.35 -56.66
C ASP A 71 24.84 -17.61 -57.95
N TYR A 72 25.45 -17.30 -59.08
CA TYR A 72 24.97 -17.61 -60.43
C TYR A 72 26.03 -18.47 -61.12
N THR A 73 25.62 -19.58 -61.72
CA THR A 73 26.53 -20.48 -62.44
C THR A 73 26.07 -20.63 -63.88
N CYS A 74 27.00 -20.49 -64.83
CA CYS A 74 26.73 -20.81 -66.22
C CYS A 74 26.75 -22.34 -66.41
N VAL A 75 25.60 -22.92 -66.74
CA VAL A 75 25.44 -24.36 -66.95
C VAL A 75 24.78 -24.57 -68.31
N ASP A 76 25.46 -25.30 -69.20
CA ASP A 76 25.01 -25.61 -70.56
C ASP A 76 24.66 -24.34 -71.37
N GLY A 77 25.49 -23.30 -71.25
CA GLY A 77 25.30 -22.02 -71.93
C GLY A 77 24.15 -21.15 -71.42
N ALA A 78 23.57 -21.43 -70.24
CA ALA A 78 22.58 -20.57 -69.58
C ALA A 78 22.92 -20.30 -68.10
N TRP A 79 22.68 -19.07 -67.64
CA TRP A 79 22.84 -18.70 -66.23
C TRP A 79 21.77 -19.35 -65.36
N GLN A 80 22.20 -20.06 -64.33
CA GLN A 80 21.34 -20.64 -63.31
C GLN A 80 21.59 -19.97 -61.96
N MET A 81 20.51 -19.64 -61.25
CA MET A 81 20.59 -19.07 -59.92
C MET A 81 20.75 -20.17 -58.86
N GLY A 82 21.66 -19.94 -57.92
CA GLY A 82 21.79 -20.74 -56.70
C GLY A 82 20.57 -20.56 -55.77
N PRO A 83 20.49 -21.34 -54.68
CA PRO A 83 19.38 -21.24 -53.74
C PRO A 83 19.31 -19.83 -53.11
N GLU A 84 18.22 -19.11 -53.36
CA GLU A 84 17.98 -17.79 -52.76
C GLU A 84 17.83 -17.91 -51.24
N MET A 85 18.61 -17.11 -50.50
CA MET A 85 18.40 -16.94 -49.07
C MET A 85 17.34 -15.86 -48.85
N SER A 86 16.18 -16.26 -48.32
CA SER A 86 15.09 -15.32 -48.01
C SER A 86 15.53 -14.23 -47.03
N CYS A 87 15.30 -12.96 -47.40
CA CYS A 87 15.71 -11.75 -46.69
C CYS A 87 15.09 -11.47 -45.32
N ASN A 88 14.37 -12.41 -44.70
CA ASN A 88 13.75 -12.12 -43.40
C ASN A 88 13.51 -13.41 -42.60
N PRO A 89 14.16 -13.60 -41.43
CA PRO A 89 13.58 -14.48 -40.43
C PRO A 89 12.21 -13.90 -40.03
N PRO A 90 11.14 -14.71 -39.95
CA PRO A 90 9.84 -14.21 -39.49
C PRO A 90 10.01 -13.53 -38.12
N PRO A 91 9.30 -12.42 -37.85
CA PRO A 91 9.37 -11.78 -36.54
C PRO A 91 9.07 -12.81 -35.46
N PRO A 92 9.86 -12.85 -34.37
CA PRO A 92 9.61 -13.78 -33.29
C PRO A 92 8.19 -13.55 -32.76
N PRO A 93 7.41 -14.60 -32.48
CA PRO A 93 6.06 -14.45 -31.97
C PRO A 93 6.06 -13.69 -30.65
N GLU A 94 5.07 -12.82 -30.48
CA GLU A 94 4.94 -11.99 -29.30
C GLU A 94 4.66 -12.82 -28.04
N CYS A 95 5.04 -12.28 -26.88
CA CYS A 95 4.64 -12.85 -25.60
C CYS A 95 3.11 -12.91 -25.50
N PRO A 96 2.55 -13.99 -24.94
CA PRO A 96 1.12 -14.05 -24.63
C PRO A 96 0.68 -12.81 -23.84
N GLU A 97 -0.53 -12.32 -24.07
CA GLU A 97 -1.07 -11.21 -23.27
C GLU A 97 -1.31 -11.61 -21.81
N ALA A 98 -1.63 -12.89 -21.58
CA ALA A 98 -1.91 -13.46 -20.27
C ALA A 98 -0.75 -14.35 -19.80
N PHE A 99 -0.56 -14.38 -18.48
CA PHE A 99 0.44 -15.23 -17.85
C PHE A 99 0.25 -16.71 -18.25
N PRO A 100 1.24 -17.37 -18.88
CA PRO A 100 1.10 -18.76 -19.28
C PRO A 100 1.06 -19.67 -18.06
N GLU A 101 0.29 -20.75 -18.13
CA GLU A 101 0.28 -21.76 -17.06
C GLU A 101 1.67 -22.41 -16.93
N THR A 102 2.18 -22.52 -15.71
CA THR A 102 3.46 -23.21 -15.45
C THR A 102 3.41 -24.64 -15.98
N GLY A 103 4.41 -25.04 -16.75
CA GLY A 103 4.48 -26.35 -17.40
C GLY A 103 3.72 -26.44 -18.73
N SER A 104 3.10 -25.36 -19.20
CA SER A 104 2.53 -25.32 -20.55
C SER A 104 3.63 -25.18 -21.61
N ALA A 105 3.37 -25.68 -22.82
CA ALA A 105 4.32 -25.63 -23.92
C ALA A 105 4.62 -24.18 -24.32
N CYS A 106 5.90 -23.87 -24.51
CA CYS A 106 6.36 -22.58 -25.02
C CYS A 106 6.77 -22.67 -26.49
N TRP A 107 6.80 -21.52 -27.16
CA TRP A 107 7.03 -21.43 -28.60
C TRP A 107 8.52 -21.49 -28.97
N GLN A 108 9.42 -21.14 -28.05
CA GLN A 108 10.87 -21.20 -28.27
C GLN A 108 11.63 -21.32 -26.95
N ILE A 109 12.58 -22.26 -26.91
CA ILE A 109 13.51 -22.45 -25.80
C ILE A 109 14.29 -21.16 -25.51
N GLY A 110 14.32 -20.75 -24.25
CA GLY A 110 14.98 -19.51 -23.83
C GLY A 110 14.17 -18.24 -24.08
N ALA A 111 12.95 -18.32 -24.62
CA ALA A 111 12.05 -17.18 -24.65
C ALA A 111 11.73 -16.72 -23.21
N SER A 112 11.78 -15.40 -22.98
CA SER A 112 11.43 -14.79 -21.70
C SER A 112 10.38 -13.71 -21.89
N CYS A 113 9.39 -13.69 -21.00
CA CYS A 113 8.30 -12.72 -21.02
C CYS A 113 8.17 -12.06 -19.65
N ALA A 114 8.07 -10.73 -19.65
CA ALA A 114 7.86 -9.93 -18.46
C ALA A 114 6.40 -9.50 -18.40
N TYR A 115 5.70 -9.93 -17.35
CA TYR A 115 4.31 -9.54 -17.10
C TYR A 115 4.27 -8.43 -16.05
N GLY A 116 3.39 -7.47 -16.31
CA GLY A 116 3.33 -6.17 -15.63
C GLY A 116 3.37 -6.22 -14.11
N THR A 117 3.89 -5.13 -13.56
CA THR A 117 4.01 -4.81 -12.16
C THR A 117 2.65 -4.39 -11.59
N PRO A 118 2.13 -5.04 -10.52
CA PRO A 118 1.14 -4.41 -9.66
C PRO A 118 1.67 -3.05 -9.19
N PRO A 119 0.79 -2.07 -8.88
CA PRO A 119 1.21 -0.73 -8.43
C PRO A 119 2.16 -0.74 -7.22
N ASP A 120 2.15 -1.82 -6.44
CA ASP A 120 2.96 -1.99 -5.23
C ASP A 120 4.24 -2.84 -5.39
N CYS A 121 4.55 -3.34 -6.60
CA CYS A 121 5.73 -4.18 -6.82
C CYS A 121 6.52 -3.70 -8.05
N PRO A 122 7.71 -3.08 -7.88
CA PRO A 122 8.44 -2.42 -8.97
C PRO A 122 9.12 -3.36 -9.97
N GLU A 123 9.19 -4.66 -9.68
CA GLU A 123 9.83 -5.66 -10.55
C GLU A 123 8.78 -6.54 -11.26
N PRO A 124 8.85 -6.70 -12.59
CA PRO A 124 7.90 -7.51 -13.33
C PRO A 124 8.09 -9.00 -13.02
N THR A 125 7.01 -9.78 -13.10
CA THR A 125 7.13 -11.24 -13.01
C THR A 125 7.70 -11.77 -14.32
N ILE A 126 8.83 -12.48 -14.25
CA ILE A 126 9.52 -13.04 -15.42
C ILE A 126 9.22 -14.54 -15.52
N VAL A 127 8.70 -14.94 -16.68
CA VAL A 127 8.58 -16.36 -17.06
C VAL A 127 9.57 -16.67 -18.17
N THR A 128 10.20 -17.84 -18.08
CA THR A 128 11.19 -18.31 -19.05
C THR A 128 10.81 -19.70 -19.54
N CYS A 129 10.92 -19.90 -20.85
CA CYS A 129 10.80 -21.20 -21.48
C CYS A 129 12.05 -22.03 -21.19
N GLY A 130 11.91 -23.10 -20.41
CA GLY A 130 12.99 -24.00 -20.04
C GLY A 130 13.49 -24.85 -21.22
N GLU A 131 14.62 -25.54 -21.02
CA GLU A 131 15.17 -26.49 -22.01
C GLU A 131 14.25 -27.69 -22.28
N ASP A 132 13.27 -27.91 -21.42
CA ASP A 132 12.22 -28.92 -21.54
C ASP A 132 11.06 -28.49 -22.45
N GLY A 133 11.10 -27.25 -22.97
CA GLY A 133 10.05 -26.71 -23.81
C GLY A 133 8.80 -26.31 -23.04
N THR A 134 8.91 -26.05 -21.73
CA THR A 134 7.78 -25.57 -20.93
C THR A 134 8.04 -24.22 -20.24
N TRP A 135 6.97 -23.44 -20.03
CA TRP A 135 7.05 -22.20 -19.27
C TRP A 135 7.31 -22.47 -17.80
N SER A 136 8.33 -21.81 -17.24
CA SER A 136 8.66 -21.82 -15.82
C SER A 136 8.68 -20.40 -15.26
N VAL A 137 8.19 -20.24 -14.04
CA VAL A 137 8.28 -18.95 -13.32
C VAL A 137 9.67 -18.88 -12.70
N THR A 138 10.52 -18.01 -13.25
CA THR A 138 11.91 -17.89 -12.81
C THR A 138 12.05 -16.91 -11.63
N VAL A 139 11.18 -15.90 -11.59
CA VAL A 139 11.11 -14.92 -10.50
C VAL A 139 9.65 -14.74 -10.10
N ALA A 140 9.26 -15.32 -8.96
CA ALA A 140 8.02 -14.95 -8.28
C ALA A 140 8.36 -13.83 -7.29
N VAL A 141 7.94 -12.60 -7.59
CA VAL A 141 8.10 -11.51 -6.65
C VAL A 141 7.14 -11.77 -5.49
N SER A 142 7.67 -12.29 -4.38
CA SER A 142 6.94 -12.33 -3.11
C SER A 142 6.87 -10.89 -2.60
N CYS A 143 5.79 -10.19 -2.95
CA CYS A 143 5.58 -8.83 -2.44
C CYS A 143 5.40 -8.93 -0.92
N ASN A 144 6.38 -8.44 -0.16
CA ASN A 144 6.20 -8.22 1.27
C ASN A 144 5.24 -7.01 1.37
N PRO A 145 4.00 -7.17 1.85
CA PRO A 145 3.07 -6.05 1.93
C PRO A 145 3.73 -4.91 2.73
N PRO A 146 3.46 -3.64 2.36
CA PRO A 146 3.99 -2.52 3.12
C PRO A 146 3.61 -2.67 4.59
N PRO A 147 4.53 -2.34 5.52
CA PRO A 147 4.24 -2.48 6.94
C PRO A 147 2.97 -1.70 7.27
N PRO A 148 2.04 -2.29 8.03
CA PRO A 148 0.77 -1.64 8.31
C PRO A 148 1.01 -0.37 9.12
N VAL A 149 0.30 0.70 8.75
CA VAL A 149 0.49 2.05 9.30
C VAL A 149 -0.48 2.33 10.44
N CYS A 150 -0.03 3.16 11.39
CA CYS A 150 -0.89 3.67 12.46
C CYS A 150 -2.08 4.48 11.89
N PRO A 151 -3.30 4.31 12.42
CA PRO A 151 -4.43 5.15 12.04
C PRO A 151 -4.18 6.61 12.43
N GLU A 152 -4.76 7.56 11.67
CA GLU A 152 -4.59 9.01 11.91
C GLU A 152 -5.22 9.47 13.23
N ALA A 153 -6.33 8.83 13.62
CA ALA A 153 -7.03 9.10 14.87
C ALA A 153 -6.76 7.99 15.90
N THR A 154 -6.81 8.35 17.18
CA THR A 154 -6.72 7.36 18.26
C THR A 154 -7.87 6.35 18.12
N PRO A 155 -7.56 5.04 18.03
CA PRO A 155 -8.59 4.01 17.95
C PRO A 155 -9.34 3.89 19.28
N GLU A 156 -10.55 3.32 19.24
CA GLU A 156 -11.27 2.94 20.46
C GLU A 156 -10.59 1.73 21.12
N ASP A 157 -10.58 1.68 22.45
CA ASP A 157 -10.08 0.53 23.18
C ASP A 157 -10.91 -0.72 22.87
N GLY A 158 -10.23 -1.83 22.54
CA GLY A 158 -10.85 -3.09 22.12
C GLY A 158 -11.27 -3.15 20.65
N ALA A 159 -11.13 -2.07 19.87
CA ALA A 159 -11.41 -2.08 18.44
C ALA A 159 -10.48 -3.04 17.67
N PRO A 160 -10.94 -3.70 16.60
CA PRO A 160 -10.11 -4.62 15.83
C PRO A 160 -8.95 -3.88 15.15
N CYS A 161 -7.79 -4.54 15.06
CA CYS A 161 -6.59 -4.00 14.40
C CYS A 161 -5.88 -5.07 13.56
N GLU A 162 -4.99 -4.64 12.66
CA GLU A 162 -4.15 -5.57 11.89
C GLU A 162 -2.88 -5.89 12.68
N GLY A 163 -2.59 -7.18 12.86
CA GLY A 163 -1.39 -7.61 13.58
C GLY A 163 -0.11 -7.07 12.93
N GLY A 164 0.86 -6.69 13.76
CA GLY A 164 2.16 -6.20 13.30
C GLY A 164 2.31 -4.68 13.17
N ILE A 165 1.28 -3.88 13.50
CA ILE A 165 1.36 -2.41 13.54
C ILE A 165 2.28 -1.91 14.67
N GLY A 166 2.38 -2.64 15.79
CA GLY A 166 3.16 -2.21 16.95
C GLY A 166 2.46 -1.12 17.78
N THR A 167 3.24 -0.20 18.34
CA THR A 167 2.77 0.90 19.19
C THR A 167 2.67 2.19 18.39
N CYS A 168 1.52 2.87 18.50
CA CYS A 168 1.21 4.13 17.85
C CYS A 168 1.02 5.23 18.90
N GLY A 169 1.76 6.33 18.75
CA GLY A 169 1.64 7.49 19.64
C GLY A 169 0.61 8.50 19.13
N TYR A 170 -0.24 8.97 20.03
CA TYR A 170 -1.28 9.97 19.77
C TYR A 170 -1.19 11.11 20.78
N THR A 171 -1.86 12.23 20.46
CA THR A 171 -2.06 13.34 21.40
C THR A 171 -3.55 13.51 21.64
N MET A 172 -4.00 13.37 22.89
CA MET A 172 -5.40 13.58 23.26
C MET A 172 -5.56 14.86 24.07
N PRO A 173 -6.56 15.71 23.78
CA PRO A 173 -6.91 16.84 24.64
C PRO A 173 -7.57 16.31 25.91
N THR A 174 -6.84 16.35 27.01
CA THR A 174 -7.37 16.02 28.34
C THR A 174 -7.71 17.30 29.11
N GLY A 175 -8.37 17.18 30.26
CA GLY A 175 -8.56 18.30 31.19
C GLY A 175 -7.25 18.94 31.71
N CYS A 176 -6.09 18.33 31.43
CA CYS A 176 -4.77 18.85 31.80
C CYS A 176 -3.96 19.30 30.57
N GLY A 177 -4.62 19.48 29.43
CA GLY A 177 -3.99 19.84 28.16
C GLY A 177 -3.72 18.64 27.25
N PRO A 178 -3.06 18.88 26.10
CA PRO A 178 -2.69 17.82 25.17
C PRO A 178 -1.65 16.91 25.82
N MET A 179 -2.00 15.65 26.04
CA MET A 179 -1.08 14.64 26.57
C MET A 179 -0.79 13.56 25.53
N PRO A 180 0.45 13.04 25.48
CA PRO A 180 0.74 11.85 24.70
C PRO A 180 -0.02 10.66 25.29
N ILE A 181 -0.54 9.81 24.43
CA ILE A 181 -1.08 8.49 24.77
C ILE A 181 -0.57 7.48 23.74
N ASP A 182 -0.50 6.21 24.12
CA ASP A 182 -0.04 5.15 23.24
C ASP A 182 -1.18 4.14 23.00
N ALA A 183 -1.38 3.74 21.75
CA ALA A 183 -2.25 2.61 21.40
C ALA A 183 -1.38 1.47 20.85
N GLU A 184 -1.60 0.25 21.33
CA GLU A 184 -0.88 -0.94 20.89
C GLU A 184 -1.87 -1.94 20.31
N CYS A 185 -1.57 -2.50 19.13
CA CYS A 185 -2.35 -3.60 18.58
C CYS A 185 -1.85 -4.92 19.19
N VAL A 186 -2.63 -5.49 20.10
CA VAL A 186 -2.27 -6.70 20.86
C VAL A 186 -3.15 -7.89 20.44
N LEU A 187 -2.57 -9.09 20.47
CA LEU A 187 -3.32 -10.33 20.20
C LEU A 187 -4.05 -10.77 21.47
N GLU A 188 -5.38 -10.69 21.45
CA GLU A 188 -6.26 -11.13 22.54
C GLU A 188 -7.06 -12.36 22.10
N GLY A 189 -6.63 -13.54 22.57
CA GLY A 189 -7.13 -14.81 22.09
C GLY A 189 -6.70 -15.03 20.63
N ASP A 190 -7.69 -15.16 19.73
CA ASP A 190 -7.48 -15.35 18.30
C ASP A 190 -7.73 -14.06 17.47
N THR A 191 -7.91 -12.92 18.15
CA THR A 191 -8.23 -11.63 17.49
C THR A 191 -7.30 -10.53 17.94
N TRP A 192 -6.80 -9.75 16.98
CA TRP A 192 -6.03 -8.55 17.22
C TRP A 192 -6.94 -7.38 17.59
N ARG A 193 -6.63 -6.72 18.71
CA ARG A 193 -7.40 -5.58 19.24
C ARG A 193 -6.48 -4.47 19.71
N TRP A 194 -6.94 -3.24 19.53
CA TRP A 194 -6.29 -2.06 20.09
C TRP A 194 -6.40 -2.06 21.61
N ARG A 195 -5.29 -1.80 22.28
CA ARG A 195 -5.21 -1.46 23.69
C ARG A 195 -4.70 -0.03 23.81
N VAL A 196 -5.54 0.86 24.31
CA VAL A 196 -5.21 2.27 24.49
C VAL A 196 -4.73 2.47 25.92
N HIS A 197 -3.46 2.85 26.08
CA HIS A 197 -2.91 3.20 27.37
C HIS A 197 -3.28 4.65 27.69
N GLU A 198 -4.41 4.81 28.36
CA GLU A 198 -4.80 6.11 28.91
C GLU A 198 -3.84 6.50 30.03
N ILE A 199 -3.06 7.56 29.79
CA ILE A 199 -2.36 8.23 30.87
C ILE A 199 -3.41 9.06 31.59
N PHE A 200 -3.91 8.52 32.71
CA PHE A 200 -4.66 9.32 33.66
C PHE A 200 -3.77 10.48 34.08
N CYS A 201 -4.16 11.70 33.70
CA CYS A 201 -3.59 12.87 34.33
C CYS A 201 -3.83 12.72 35.83
N ASN A 202 -2.78 12.59 36.63
CA ASN A 202 -2.83 13.06 37.99
C ASN A 202 -2.88 14.59 37.87
N PRO A 203 -4.06 15.23 38.03
CA PRO A 203 -4.26 16.60 37.56
C PRO A 203 -3.28 17.57 38.24
N PRO A 204 -2.93 18.67 37.56
CA PRO A 204 -1.94 19.62 38.03
C PRO A 204 -2.27 20.14 39.44
N PRO A 205 -1.24 20.59 40.19
CA PRO A 205 -1.38 21.03 41.56
C PRO A 205 -2.59 21.95 41.73
N PRO A 206 -3.44 21.71 42.75
CA PRO A 206 -4.75 22.35 42.88
C PRO A 206 -4.78 23.87 43.14
N GLU A 207 -3.67 24.55 42.90
CA GLU A 207 -3.46 25.98 43.18
C GLU A 207 -4.23 26.92 42.25
N HIS A 208 -4.55 26.50 41.02
CA HIS A 208 -5.29 27.37 40.09
C HIS A 208 -6.78 27.41 40.42
N CYS A 209 -7.37 26.33 40.96
CA CYS A 209 -8.77 26.34 41.38
C CYS A 209 -9.02 27.41 42.44
N ILE A 210 -8.14 27.52 43.45
CA ILE A 210 -8.31 28.47 44.56
C ILE A 210 -8.14 29.95 44.17
N THR A 211 -7.78 30.25 42.92
CA THR A 211 -7.67 31.63 42.41
C THR A 211 -8.99 32.19 41.85
N ALA A 212 -9.95 31.32 41.49
CA ALA A 212 -11.24 31.76 40.98
C ALA A 212 -12.10 32.33 42.12
N ALA A 213 -12.54 33.58 41.97
CA ALA A 213 -13.33 34.30 42.95
C ALA A 213 -14.84 34.07 42.76
N THR A 214 -15.26 33.56 41.60
CA THR A 214 -16.67 33.34 41.25
C THR A 214 -16.92 31.94 40.69
N GLY A 215 -18.18 31.49 40.75
CA GLY A 215 -18.58 30.21 40.19
C GLY A 215 -18.40 30.12 38.66
N GLU A 216 -18.56 31.25 37.96
CA GLU A 216 -18.36 31.32 36.50
C GLU A 216 -16.88 31.17 36.12
N GLU A 217 -15.99 31.88 36.82
CA GLU A 217 -14.53 31.71 36.65
C GLU A 217 -14.12 30.26 36.95
N CYS A 218 -14.65 29.68 38.03
CA CYS A 218 -14.38 28.30 38.42
C CYS A 218 -14.83 27.30 37.34
N ALA A 219 -16.02 27.48 36.77
CA ALA A 219 -16.51 26.65 35.68
C ALA A 219 -15.64 26.78 34.41
N GLY A 220 -15.08 27.97 34.17
CA GLY A 220 -14.13 28.24 33.09
C GLY A 220 -12.76 27.55 33.24
N LEU A 221 -12.38 27.14 34.46
CA LEU A 221 -11.15 26.38 34.72
C LEU A 221 -11.25 24.90 34.32
N GLY A 222 -12.43 24.45 33.90
CA GLY A 222 -12.66 23.09 33.41
C GLY A 222 -13.08 22.10 34.51
N PRO A 223 -13.18 20.80 34.16
CA PRO A 223 -13.77 19.78 35.03
C PRO A 223 -12.89 19.42 36.24
N THR A 224 -11.66 19.91 36.29
CA THR A 224 -10.71 19.70 37.39
C THR A 224 -11.07 20.54 38.61
N CYS A 225 -11.84 21.62 38.46
CA CYS A 225 -12.30 22.47 39.53
C CYS A 225 -13.82 22.37 39.71
N GLN A 226 -14.30 22.62 40.93
CA GLN A 226 -15.71 22.64 41.28
C GLN A 226 -16.01 23.82 42.20
N TRP A 227 -17.13 24.50 41.94
CA TRP A 227 -17.63 25.55 42.82
C TRP A 227 -18.41 24.91 43.97
N LEU A 228 -17.98 25.17 45.20
CA LEU A 228 -18.65 24.67 46.41
C LEU A 228 -19.23 25.84 47.20
N VAL A 229 -20.42 25.64 47.74
CA VAL A 229 -21.15 26.61 48.56
C VAL A 229 -21.26 26.04 49.98
N PRO A 230 -21.15 26.87 51.04
CA PRO A 230 -21.39 26.45 52.42
C PRO A 230 -22.72 25.71 52.58
N GLY A 231 -22.67 24.54 53.21
CA GLY A 231 -23.86 23.83 53.66
C GLY A 231 -24.35 24.34 55.03
N CYS A 232 -25.42 23.75 55.55
CA CYS A 232 -25.83 23.98 56.94
C CYS A 232 -25.05 23.04 57.86
N ALA A 233 -24.15 23.58 58.68
CA ALA A 233 -23.53 22.83 59.76
C ALA A 233 -24.42 22.91 61.00
N ASP A 234 -25.25 21.89 61.20
CA ASP A 234 -26.10 21.76 62.38
C ASP A 234 -25.41 20.83 63.40
N GLY A 235 -24.77 21.39 64.43
CA GLY A 235 -24.28 20.64 65.61
C GLY A 235 -22.78 20.27 65.63
N ASP A 236 -22.44 19.20 66.35
CA ASP A 236 -21.06 18.75 66.66
C ASP A 236 -20.34 18.04 65.48
N GLY A 237 -20.83 18.22 64.25
CA GLY A 237 -20.33 17.55 63.04
C GLY A 237 -19.18 18.29 62.33
N ALA A 238 -18.90 17.86 61.09
CA ALA A 238 -17.98 18.57 60.21
C ALA A 238 -18.41 20.04 60.03
N PRO A 239 -17.47 21.00 60.05
CA PRO A 239 -17.81 22.41 59.87
C PRO A 239 -18.32 22.66 58.46
N ALA A 240 -19.19 23.66 58.30
CA ALA A 240 -19.55 24.16 56.98
C ALA A 240 -18.34 24.87 56.35
N LEU A 241 -18.26 24.90 55.01
CA LEU A 241 -17.32 25.80 54.35
C LEU A 241 -17.51 27.24 54.86
N PRO A 242 -16.43 28.00 55.12
CA PRO A 242 -16.54 29.35 55.64
C PRO A 242 -17.10 30.34 54.60
N ALA A 243 -16.86 30.07 53.32
CA ALA A 243 -17.34 30.86 52.19
C ALA A 243 -17.49 29.97 50.96
N ALA A 244 -18.28 30.42 49.99
CA ALA A 244 -18.30 29.78 48.67
C ALA A 244 -16.96 30.02 47.98
N GLY A 245 -16.48 29.02 47.25
CA GLY A 245 -15.17 29.08 46.60
C GLY A 245 -14.99 27.99 45.57
N CYS A 246 -13.93 28.13 44.79
CA CYS A 246 -13.54 27.15 43.79
C CYS A 246 -12.49 26.20 44.37
N PHE A 247 -12.79 24.90 44.32
CA PHE A 247 -11.97 23.85 44.91
C PHE A 247 -11.61 22.81 43.87
N PRO A 248 -10.59 21.99 44.12
CA PRO A 248 -10.29 20.84 43.27
C PRO A 248 -11.47 19.86 43.29
N SER A 249 -11.79 19.29 42.14
CA SER A 249 -12.90 18.34 41.97
C SER A 249 -12.66 17.03 42.75
N LEU A 250 -11.40 16.56 42.71
CA LEU A 250 -10.93 15.39 43.43
C LEU A 250 -10.92 15.64 44.95
N PRO A 251 -11.53 14.76 45.75
CA PRO A 251 -11.43 14.83 47.19
C PRO A 251 -9.99 14.55 47.63
N CYS A 252 -9.53 15.23 48.67
CA CYS A 252 -8.29 14.89 49.34
C CYS A 252 -8.51 13.73 50.32
N GLU A 253 -7.50 12.89 50.51
CA GLU A 253 -7.51 11.83 51.54
C GLU A 253 -6.58 12.16 52.72
N THR A 254 -5.51 12.91 52.45
CA THR A 254 -4.51 13.34 53.42
C THR A 254 -4.04 14.77 53.11
N ASP A 255 -3.38 15.41 54.05
CA ASP A 255 -2.82 16.76 53.86
C ASP A 255 -1.78 16.82 52.73
N ASP A 256 -1.06 15.72 52.46
CA ASP A 256 -0.07 15.63 51.38
C ASP A 256 -0.70 15.68 49.98
N ALA A 257 -2.00 15.40 49.86
CA ALA A 257 -2.74 15.51 48.61
C ALA A 257 -3.16 16.96 48.29
N CYS A 258 -2.98 17.88 49.25
CA CYS A 258 -3.38 19.27 49.12
C CYS A 258 -2.23 20.19 48.70
N PRO A 259 -2.51 21.32 48.03
CA PRO A 259 -1.48 22.31 47.72
C PRO A 259 -0.77 22.84 48.96
N ALA A 260 0.46 23.33 48.77
CA ALA A 260 1.23 23.92 49.85
C ALA A 260 0.44 25.04 50.53
N GLY A 261 0.32 24.96 51.87
CA GLY A 261 -0.42 25.95 52.65
C GLY A 261 -1.94 25.72 52.69
N THR A 262 -2.42 24.52 52.37
CA THR A 262 -3.79 24.06 52.64
C THR A 262 -3.78 22.72 53.37
N LEU A 263 -4.89 22.34 53.98
CA LEU A 263 -5.07 21.09 54.73
C LEU A 263 -6.30 20.36 54.21
N CYS A 264 -6.28 19.03 54.25
CA CYS A 264 -7.43 18.23 53.89
C CYS A 264 -8.44 18.24 55.04
N GLN A 265 -9.62 18.82 54.80
CA GLN A 265 -10.68 18.89 55.79
C GLN A 265 -11.99 18.36 55.24
N GLU A 266 -12.66 17.52 56.02
CA GLU A 266 -14.06 17.18 55.79
C GLU A 266 -14.93 18.40 56.13
N VAL A 267 -15.67 18.89 55.14
CA VAL A 267 -16.57 20.04 55.30
C VAL A 267 -17.98 19.70 54.84
N VAL A 268 -18.96 20.39 55.37
CA VAL A 268 -20.36 20.32 54.94
C VAL A 268 -20.60 21.36 53.83
N VAL A 269 -20.99 20.88 52.65
CA VAL A 269 -21.32 21.68 51.48
C VAL A 269 -22.80 21.60 51.14
N ASN A 270 -23.30 22.62 50.44
CA ASN A 270 -24.61 22.58 49.83
C ASN A 270 -24.54 21.79 48.51
N PRO A 271 -25.16 20.60 48.40
CA PRO A 271 -25.11 19.78 47.19
C PRO A 271 -25.71 20.46 45.96
N CYS A 272 -26.46 21.55 46.13
CA CYS A 272 -27.19 22.21 45.06
C CYS A 272 -26.53 23.52 44.61
N GLY A 273 -25.41 23.92 45.22
CA GLY A 273 -24.74 25.21 45.02
C GLY A 273 -24.25 25.51 43.59
N GLY A 274 -24.24 24.52 42.69
CA GLY A 274 -23.88 24.70 41.28
C GLY A 274 -25.02 24.51 40.26
N ALA A 275 -26.17 23.97 40.66
CA ALA A 275 -27.21 23.54 39.73
C ALA A 275 -28.40 24.51 39.59
N SER A 276 -28.57 25.46 40.52
CA SER A 276 -29.69 26.40 40.50
C SER A 276 -29.21 27.82 40.18
N GLY A 277 -29.33 28.23 38.92
CA GLY A 277 -29.06 29.61 38.48
C GLY A 277 -29.91 30.68 39.20
N ASP A 278 -30.98 30.28 39.88
CA ASP A 278 -31.92 31.17 40.56
C ASP A 278 -31.65 31.34 42.06
N GLY A 279 -30.56 30.76 42.60
CA GLY A 279 -30.27 30.81 44.04
C GLY A 279 -31.37 30.17 44.91
N ALA A 280 -32.23 29.34 44.31
CA ALA A 280 -33.31 28.67 45.02
C ALA A 280 -32.71 27.77 46.10
N THR A 281 -33.02 28.11 47.35
CA THR A 281 -32.59 27.41 48.56
C THR A 281 -32.94 25.94 48.46
N CYS A 282 -31.96 25.12 48.09
CA CYS A 282 -32.08 23.70 48.27
C CYS A 282 -32.22 23.44 49.76
N ALA A 283 -33.34 22.87 50.17
CA ALA A 283 -33.56 22.44 51.55
C ALA A 283 -32.61 21.29 51.95
N ALA A 284 -31.91 20.71 50.98
CA ALA A 284 -30.82 19.78 51.23
C ALA A 284 -29.56 20.56 51.64
N CYS A 285 -29.37 20.66 52.96
CA CYS A 285 -28.09 21.00 53.56
C CYS A 285 -27.46 19.73 54.12
N GLY A 286 -26.18 19.45 53.85
CA GLY A 286 -25.50 18.37 54.59
C GLY A 286 -24.63 17.39 53.79
N LEU A 287 -24.20 17.68 52.56
CA LEU A 287 -23.27 16.77 51.90
C LEU A 287 -21.87 16.97 52.51
N THR A 288 -21.27 15.93 53.09
CA THR A 288 -19.88 16.00 53.53
C THR A 288 -18.93 15.71 52.38
N LYS A 289 -17.83 16.47 52.30
CA LYS A 289 -16.78 16.27 51.29
C LYS A 289 -15.42 16.66 51.86
N ASN A 290 -14.39 15.87 51.54
CA ASN A 290 -13.01 16.24 51.84
C ASN A 290 -12.50 17.23 50.80
N VAL A 291 -12.04 18.39 51.26
CA VAL A 291 -11.54 19.47 50.42
C VAL A 291 -10.27 20.07 51.00
N CYS A 292 -9.42 20.60 50.13
CA CYS A 292 -8.24 21.35 50.55
C CYS A 292 -8.63 22.78 50.93
N VAL A 293 -8.51 23.13 52.21
CA VAL A 293 -8.85 24.45 52.75
C VAL A 293 -7.63 25.15 53.34
N PRO A 294 -7.55 26.49 53.28
CA PRO A 294 -6.50 27.23 53.97
C PRO A 294 -6.53 26.97 55.49
N PRO A 295 -5.39 26.95 56.20
CA PRO A 295 -5.34 26.78 57.65
C PRO A 295 -6.15 27.82 58.43
N SER A 296 -6.34 29.02 57.87
CA SER A 296 -7.19 30.06 58.46
C SER A 296 -8.68 29.73 58.42
N ALA A 297 -9.09 28.87 57.49
CA ALA A 297 -10.45 28.34 57.35
C ALA A 297 -10.65 27.04 58.13
N ALA A 298 -9.55 26.30 58.39
CA ALA A 298 -9.59 25.06 59.15
C ALA A 298 -10.05 25.34 60.58
N THR A 299 -11.29 24.99 60.87
CA THR A 299 -11.79 25.01 62.25
C THR A 299 -10.97 23.99 63.03
N ALA A 300 -10.30 24.42 64.09
CA ALA A 300 -9.61 23.52 65.00
C ALA A 300 -10.65 22.60 65.65
N VAL A 301 -10.92 21.46 65.01
CA VAL A 301 -11.70 20.39 65.62
C VAL A 301 -10.93 20.01 66.87
N GLY A 302 -11.52 20.32 68.03
CA GLY A 302 -10.88 20.15 69.32
C GLY A 302 -10.32 18.74 69.46
N LYS A 303 -9.03 18.64 69.75
CA LYS A 303 -8.40 17.40 70.23
C LYS A 303 -9.03 16.95 71.55
#